data_AF-A0A2T6GMH0-F1
#
_entry.id   AF-A0A2T6GMH0-F1
#
_cell.length_a   1.000
_cell.length_b   1.000
_cell.length_c   1.000
_cell.angle_alpha   90.00
_cell.angle_beta   90.00
_cell.angle_gamma   90.00
#
_symmetry.space_group_name_H-M   'P 1'
#
loop_
_entity.id
_entity.type
_entity.pdbx_description
1 polymer ?
#
loop_
_entity_poly.entity_id
_entity_poly.type
_entity_poly.pdbx_seq_one_letter_code
_entity_poly.pdbx_strand_id
1 'polypeptide(L)'
;MTVADADQGFAECSVRDLQRYAAACLEAYCQGKGIRHCAVDALIRHLKDYPDRGSVLAWERAGALLALNGRGDDWPQDLVALIPPSETEAFSSLVDSAVEVGLVDLFGESTDLPVTFVRKITSILRGQSIDLPDLPGPRAI
;
A
#
# COMPACT_ATOMS: atom_id res chain seq x y z
N MET A 1 2.71 -15.94 16.36
CA MET A 1 2.04 -16.12 15.06
C MET A 1 3.14 -16.44 14.06
N THR A 2 3.07 -17.60 13.41
CA THR A 2 4.12 -18.01 12.45
C THR A 2 3.94 -17.24 11.13
N VAL A 3 4.98 -17.18 10.29
CA VAL A 3 4.90 -16.54 8.96
C VAL A 3 3.79 -17.18 8.11
N ALA A 4 3.58 -18.49 8.26
CA ALA A 4 2.52 -19.24 7.60
C ALA A 4 1.10 -18.83 8.04
N ASP A 5 0.90 -18.49 9.33
CA ASP A 5 -0.40 -18.04 9.84
C ASP A 5 -0.79 -16.66 9.27
N ALA A 6 0.19 -15.76 9.11
CA ALA A 6 -0.04 -14.45 8.50
C ALA A 6 -0.37 -14.57 6.99
N ASP A 7 0.24 -15.53 6.30
CA ASP A 7 0.04 -15.76 4.86
C ASP A 7 -1.35 -16.31 4.52
N GLN A 8 -1.96 -17.04 5.45
CA GLN A 8 -3.31 -17.59 5.32
C GLN A 8 -4.38 -16.54 5.64
N GLY A 9 -4.08 -15.62 6.57
CA GLY A 9 -4.99 -14.53 6.95
C GLY A 9 -5.30 -13.53 5.83
N PHE A 10 -4.35 -13.23 4.93
CA PHE A 10 -4.58 -12.29 3.84
C PHE A 10 -5.58 -12.79 2.78
N ALA A 11 -5.63 -14.10 2.54
CA ALA A 11 -6.53 -14.69 1.55
C ALA A 11 -8.01 -14.58 1.96
N GLU A 12 -8.28 -14.43 3.25
CA GLU A 12 -9.63 -14.25 3.80
C GLU A 12 -10.04 -12.77 3.91
N CYS A 13 -9.11 -11.84 3.72
CA CYS A 13 -9.38 -10.41 3.77
C CYS A 13 -10.09 -9.93 2.49
N SER A 14 -10.98 -8.96 2.66
CA SER A 14 -11.50 -8.22 1.50
C SER A 14 -10.40 -7.36 0.86
N VAL A 15 -10.50 -7.08 -0.45
CA VAL A 15 -9.58 -6.15 -1.14
C VAL A 15 -9.46 -4.81 -0.40
N ARG A 16 -10.54 -4.36 0.21
CA ARG A 16 -10.56 -3.15 1.02
C ARG A 16 -9.67 -3.25 2.26
N ASP A 17 -9.77 -4.36 2.98
CA ASP A 17 -8.98 -4.60 4.17
C ASP A 17 -7.49 -4.74 3.80
N LEU A 18 -7.21 -5.43 2.69
CA LEU A 18 -5.86 -5.51 2.10
C LEU A 18 -5.33 -4.12 1.70
N GLN A 19 -6.15 -3.28 1.07
CA GLN A 19 -5.75 -1.94 0.65
C GLN A 19 -5.43 -1.04 1.84
N ARG A 20 -6.24 -1.10 2.90
CA ARG A 20 -6.00 -0.37 4.14
C ARG A 20 -4.75 -0.87 4.86
N TYR A 21 -4.54 -2.18 4.87
CA TYR A 21 -3.35 -2.79 5.42
C TYR A 21 -2.10 -2.36 4.65
N ALA A 22 -2.13 -2.38 3.32
CA ALA A 22 -1.05 -1.89 2.47
C ALA A 22 -0.72 -0.42 2.75
N ALA A 23 -1.74 0.43 2.92
CA ALA A 23 -1.56 1.83 3.29
C ALA A 23 -0.93 2.00 4.69
N ALA A 24 -1.30 1.16 5.65
CA ALA A 24 -0.70 1.14 6.98
C ALA A 24 0.77 0.68 6.94
N CYS A 25 1.11 -0.29 6.09
CA CYS A 25 2.49 -0.71 5.87
C CYS A 25 3.34 0.41 5.24
N LEU A 26 2.80 1.13 4.25
CA LEU A 26 3.48 2.31 3.67
C LEU A 26 3.72 3.39 4.73
N GLU A 27 2.72 3.64 5.59
CA GLU A 27 2.85 4.57 6.71
C GLU A 27 3.93 4.11 7.71
N ALA A 28 3.93 2.84 8.11
CA ALA A 28 4.93 2.27 9.02
C ALA A 28 6.35 2.37 8.44
N TYR A 29 6.51 2.11 7.15
CA TYR A 29 7.78 2.28 6.46
C TYR A 29 8.26 3.73 6.51
N CYS A 30 7.39 4.69 6.17
CA CYS A 30 7.75 6.10 6.17
C CYS A 30 8.09 6.58 7.58
N GLN A 31 7.35 6.13 8.59
CA GLN A 31 7.66 6.42 10.01
C GLN A 31 9.01 5.83 10.42
N GLY A 32 9.27 4.57 10.12
CA GLY A 32 10.53 3.89 10.45
C GLY A 32 11.76 4.51 9.77
N LYS A 33 11.59 5.09 8.57
CA LYS A 33 12.63 5.79 7.83
C LYS A 33 12.70 7.30 8.09
N GLY A 34 11.77 7.85 8.87
CA GLY A 34 11.67 9.29 9.10
C GLY A 34 11.26 10.10 7.86
N ILE A 35 10.66 9.46 6.85
CA ILE A 35 10.17 10.11 5.64
C ILE A 35 8.88 10.86 5.99
N ARG A 36 8.89 12.19 5.86
CA ARG A 36 7.74 13.06 6.11
C ARG A 36 7.55 13.99 4.92
N HIS A 37 6.49 13.77 4.16
CA HIS A 37 6.22 14.53 2.94
C HIS A 37 4.74 14.58 2.63
N CYS A 38 4.22 15.74 2.23
CA CYS A 38 2.78 15.94 2.02
C CYS A 38 2.20 15.05 0.91
N ALA A 39 2.97 14.75 -0.13
CA ALA A 39 2.54 13.81 -1.19
C ALA A 39 2.39 12.37 -0.67
N VAL A 40 3.26 11.95 0.24
CA VAL A 40 3.18 10.64 0.90
C VAL A 40 1.95 10.59 1.81
N ASP A 41 1.73 11.64 2.61
CA ASP A 41 0.56 11.74 3.48
C ASP A 41 -0.76 11.73 2.68
N ALA A 42 -0.78 12.42 1.53
CA ALA A 42 -1.92 12.45 0.63
C ALA A 42 -2.21 11.07 0.04
N LEU A 43 -1.17 10.36 -0.40
CA LEU A 43 -1.30 8.98 -0.90
C LEU A 43 -1.82 8.04 0.19
N ILE A 44 -1.18 8.01 1.36
CA ILE A 44 -1.59 7.13 2.47
C ILE A 44 -3.06 7.38 2.84
N ARG A 45 -3.47 8.65 2.95
CA ARG A 45 -4.87 9.02 3.22
C ARG A 45 -5.81 8.48 2.14
N HIS A 46 -5.45 8.67 0.88
CA HIS A 46 -6.24 8.21 -0.25
C HIS A 46 -6.41 6.68 -0.27
N LEU A 47 -5.32 5.93 -0.04
CA LEU A 47 -5.36 4.47 0.02
C LEU A 47 -6.21 3.95 1.20
N LYS A 48 -6.14 4.60 2.37
CA LYS A 48 -6.99 4.25 3.53
C LYS A 48 -8.50 4.50 3.27
N ASP A 49 -8.81 5.46 2.41
CA ASP A 49 -10.17 5.85 2.01
C ASP A 49 -10.77 4.95 0.91
N TYR A 50 -10.22 3.75 0.69
CA TYR A 50 -10.77 2.81 -0.28
C TYR A 50 -12.28 2.55 -0.03
N PRO A 51 -13.14 2.72 -1.04
CA PRO A 51 -14.59 2.77 -0.86
C PRO A 51 -15.24 1.40 -0.59
N ASP A 52 -16.41 1.39 0.07
CA ASP A 52 -17.20 0.18 0.30
C ASP A 52 -17.93 -0.30 -0.96
N ARG A 53 -18.57 0.62 -1.70
CA ARG A 53 -19.42 0.31 -2.88
C ARG A 53 -19.52 1.51 -3.82
N GLY A 54 -19.60 1.25 -5.12
CA GLY A 54 -20.14 2.16 -6.14
C GLY A 54 -19.28 3.37 -6.54
N SER A 55 -18.15 3.63 -5.88
CA SER A 55 -17.29 4.80 -6.14
C SER A 55 -15.83 4.47 -6.46
N VAL A 56 -15.49 3.20 -6.73
CA VAL A 56 -14.10 2.79 -6.97
C VAL A 56 -13.48 3.49 -8.18
N LEU A 57 -14.24 3.74 -9.26
CA LEU A 57 -13.76 4.52 -10.40
C LEU A 57 -13.49 5.99 -10.07
N ALA A 58 -14.30 6.60 -9.19
CA ALA A 58 -14.07 7.98 -8.76
C ALA A 58 -12.85 8.06 -7.83
N TRP A 59 -12.68 7.06 -6.95
CA TRP A 59 -11.50 6.88 -6.13
C TRP A 59 -10.25 6.70 -7.00
N GLU A 60 -10.26 5.79 -7.97
CA GLU A 60 -9.15 5.54 -8.90
C GLU A 60 -8.70 6.82 -9.60
N ARG A 61 -9.65 7.58 -10.16
CA ARG A 61 -9.36 8.87 -10.81
C ARG A 61 -8.75 9.89 -9.86
N ALA A 62 -9.24 9.96 -8.63
CA ALA A 62 -8.68 10.86 -7.62
C ALA A 62 -7.25 10.47 -7.25
N GLY A 63 -6.96 9.16 -7.17
CA GLY A 63 -5.61 8.63 -6.91
C GLY A 63 -4.62 8.96 -8.03
N ALA A 64 -5.05 8.87 -9.29
CA ALA A 64 -4.22 9.22 -10.44
C ALA A 64 -3.78 10.70 -10.45
N LEU A 65 -4.53 11.60 -9.81
CA LEU A 65 -4.23 13.03 -9.73
C LEU A 65 -3.29 13.40 -8.57
N LEU A 66 -2.88 12.43 -7.74
CA LEU A 66 -1.95 12.68 -6.65
C LEU A 66 -0.53 12.90 -7.18
N ALA A 67 0.22 13.78 -6.51
CA ALA A 67 1.62 14.06 -6.84
C ALA A 67 2.54 12.83 -6.67
N LEU A 68 2.15 11.89 -5.81
CA LEU A 68 2.74 10.55 -5.71
C LEU A 68 1.61 9.55 -5.91
N ASN A 69 1.63 8.80 -7.00
CA ASN A 69 0.51 7.96 -7.41
C ASN A 69 0.88 6.51 -7.73
N GLY A 70 2.17 6.13 -7.71
CA GLY A 70 2.65 4.77 -7.96
C GLY A 70 2.40 4.24 -9.37
N ARG A 71 2.26 5.13 -10.37
CA ARG A 71 1.92 4.78 -11.76
C ARG A 71 3.05 5.03 -12.76
N GLY A 72 4.27 5.17 -12.25
CA GLY A 72 5.46 5.48 -13.06
C GLY A 72 5.68 6.96 -13.34
N ASP A 73 4.86 7.85 -12.80
CA ASP A 73 5.10 9.29 -12.84
C ASP A 73 6.28 9.69 -11.95
N ASP A 74 7.00 10.74 -12.36
CA ASP A 74 8.11 11.29 -11.58
C ASP A 74 7.63 11.79 -10.22
N TRP A 75 8.39 11.49 -9.16
CA TRP A 75 8.10 12.01 -7.84
C TRP A 75 8.40 13.52 -7.75
N PRO A 76 7.74 14.24 -6.82
CA PRO A 76 8.13 15.59 -6.46
C PRO A 76 9.63 15.65 -6.12
N GLN A 77 10.34 16.64 -6.65
CA GLN A 77 11.80 16.74 -6.50
C GLN A 77 12.25 16.88 -5.03
N ASP A 78 11.42 17.53 -4.22
CA ASP A 78 11.59 17.61 -2.77
C ASP A 78 11.39 16.25 -2.07
N LEU A 79 10.49 15.40 -2.56
CA LEU A 79 10.41 14.00 -2.11
C LEU A 79 11.64 13.20 -2.54
N VAL A 80 12.10 13.33 -3.79
CA VAL A 80 13.32 12.65 -4.28
C VAL A 80 14.52 12.99 -3.40
N ALA A 81 14.67 14.25 -3.02
CA ALA A 81 15.77 14.70 -2.16
C ALA A 81 15.72 14.12 -0.73
N LEU A 82 14.56 13.67 -0.26
CA LEU A 82 14.38 13.04 1.06
C LEU A 82 14.72 11.54 1.06
N ILE A 83 14.68 10.88 -0.10
CA ILE A 83 14.89 9.44 -0.20
C ILE A 83 16.36 9.15 -0.57
N PRO A 84 17.14 8.47 0.28
CA PRO A 84 18.48 8.04 -0.08
C PRO A 84 18.49 7.16 -1.33
N PRO A 85 19.49 7.25 -2.22
CA PRO A 85 19.56 6.40 -3.42
C PRO A 85 19.49 4.90 -3.14
N SER A 86 20.00 4.47 -1.97
CA SER A 86 19.95 3.07 -1.53
C SER A 86 18.54 2.58 -1.15
N GLU A 87 17.60 3.49 -0.92
CA GLU A 87 16.22 3.20 -0.54
C GLU A 87 15.23 3.45 -1.69
N THR A 88 15.66 4.10 -2.77
CA THR A 88 14.79 4.48 -3.89
C THR A 88 14.02 3.31 -4.48
N GLU A 89 14.69 2.19 -4.74
CA GLU A 89 14.03 1.00 -5.31
C GLU A 89 13.00 0.39 -4.34
N ALA A 90 13.35 0.29 -3.05
CA ALA A 90 12.47 -0.24 -2.03
C ALA A 90 11.23 0.66 -1.84
N PHE A 91 11.43 1.97 -1.76
CA PHE A 91 10.35 2.94 -1.63
C PHE A 91 9.43 2.95 -2.86
N SER A 92 10.00 2.92 -4.08
CA SER A 92 9.21 2.81 -5.32
C SER A 92 8.38 1.54 -5.32
N SER A 93 9.01 0.38 -5.10
CA SER A 93 8.29 -0.90 -5.10
C SER A 93 7.20 -0.95 -4.03
N LEU A 94 7.41 -0.30 -2.88
CA LEU A 94 6.42 -0.22 -1.81
C LEU A 94 5.22 0.64 -2.21
N VAL A 95 5.47 1.83 -2.79
CA VAL A 95 4.43 2.75 -3.28
C VAL A 95 3.62 2.08 -4.38
N ASP A 96 4.28 1.52 -5.40
CA ASP A 96 3.63 0.87 -6.54
C ASP A 96 2.77 -0.30 -6.05
N SER A 97 3.33 -1.17 -5.22
CA SER A 97 2.58 -2.32 -4.68
C SER A 97 1.39 -1.87 -3.83
N ALA A 98 1.52 -0.81 -3.02
CA ALA A 98 0.43 -0.33 -2.18
C ALA A 98 -0.73 0.26 -2.99
N VAL A 99 -0.43 0.88 -4.13
CA VAL A 99 -1.44 1.40 -5.07
C VAL A 99 -2.14 0.26 -5.83
N GLU A 100 -1.38 -0.76 -6.25
CA GLU A 100 -1.92 -1.85 -7.07
C GLU A 100 -2.91 -2.76 -6.33
N VAL A 101 -2.83 -2.87 -5.00
CA VAL A 101 -3.73 -3.73 -4.20
C VAL A 101 -5.21 -3.49 -4.51
N GLY A 102 -5.63 -2.23 -4.62
CA GLY A 102 -7.02 -1.85 -4.89
C GLY A 102 -7.33 -1.63 -6.37
N LEU A 103 -6.33 -1.69 -7.25
CA LEU A 103 -6.49 -1.40 -8.68
C LEU A 103 -6.45 -2.64 -9.56
N VAL A 104 -5.63 -3.64 -9.21
CA VAL A 104 -5.30 -4.76 -10.09
C VAL A 104 -6.53 -5.53 -10.58
N ASP A 105 -7.56 -5.61 -9.73
CA ASP A 105 -8.81 -6.34 -9.99
C ASP A 105 -9.99 -5.41 -10.35
N LEU A 106 -9.74 -4.10 -10.50
CA LEU A 106 -10.78 -3.07 -10.64
C LEU A 106 -11.72 -3.32 -11.82
N PHE A 107 -11.21 -3.88 -12.92
CA PHE A 107 -11.96 -4.04 -14.17
C PHE A 107 -12.65 -5.41 -14.31
N GLY A 108 -12.77 -6.17 -13.22
CA GLY A 108 -13.71 -7.29 -13.13
C GLY A 108 -13.11 -8.69 -13.09
N GLU A 109 -11.80 -8.81 -12.92
CA GLU A 109 -11.17 -10.09 -12.59
C GLU A 109 -11.01 -10.17 -11.06
N SER A 110 -11.41 -11.28 -10.45
CA SER A 110 -11.07 -11.57 -9.04
C SER A 110 -9.85 -12.48 -9.04
N THR A 111 -8.71 -11.96 -8.58
CA THR A 111 -7.43 -12.68 -8.60
C THR A 111 -6.79 -12.73 -7.20
N ASP A 112 -5.70 -13.49 -7.09
CA ASP A 112 -4.84 -13.49 -5.90
C ASP A 112 -3.77 -12.37 -5.93
N LEU A 113 -3.82 -11.46 -6.92
CA LEU A 113 -2.84 -10.39 -7.08
C LEU A 113 -2.86 -9.37 -5.92
N PRO A 114 -4.01 -8.93 -5.38
CA PRO A 114 -4.03 -8.06 -4.20
C PRO A 114 -3.23 -8.64 -3.02
N VAL A 115 -3.39 -9.94 -2.78
CA VAL A 115 -2.64 -10.67 -1.74
C VAL A 115 -1.15 -10.73 -2.07
N THR A 116 -0.80 -10.95 -3.34
CA THR A 116 0.60 -10.97 -3.81
C THR A 116 1.30 -9.62 -3.56
N PHE A 117 0.63 -8.50 -3.82
CA PHE A 117 1.17 -7.18 -3.52
C PHE A 117 1.35 -6.95 -2.02
N VAL A 118 0.38 -7.34 -1.19
CA VAL A 118 0.54 -7.26 0.28
C VAL A 118 1.71 -8.12 0.77
N ARG A 119 1.91 -9.32 0.22
CA ARG A 119 3.08 -10.15 0.52
C ARG A 119 4.40 -9.47 0.12
N LYS A 120 4.44 -8.83 -1.05
CA LYS A 120 5.61 -8.06 -1.49
C LYS A 120 5.91 -6.91 -0.51
N ILE A 121 4.89 -6.15 -0.11
CA ILE A 121 4.99 -5.06 0.87
C ILE A 121 5.55 -5.56 2.21
N THR A 122 4.96 -6.61 2.78
CA THR A 122 5.41 -7.15 4.07
C THR A 122 6.83 -7.72 4.02
N SER A 123 7.23 -8.30 2.87
CA SER A 123 8.59 -8.76 2.64
C SER A 123 9.59 -7.59 2.67
N ILE A 124 9.26 -6.46 2.03
CA ILE A 124 10.10 -5.23 2.06
C ILE A 124 10.27 -4.74 3.51
N LEU A 125 9.18 -4.59 4.26
CA LEU A 125 9.24 -4.12 5.66
C LEU A 125 10.10 -5.05 6.54
N ARG A 126 9.88 -6.36 6.44
CA ARG A 126 10.67 -7.36 7.19
C ARG A 126 12.15 -7.32 6.83
N GLY A 127 12.48 -7.22 5.53
CA GLY A 127 13.85 -7.11 5.04
C GLY A 127 14.58 -5.87 5.57
N GLN A 128 13.83 -4.86 6.00
CA GLN A 128 14.35 -3.62 6.56
C GLN A 128 14.13 -3.49 8.08
N SER A 129 13.74 -4.57 8.75
CA SER A 129 13.48 -4.61 10.21
C SER A 129 12.44 -3.58 10.67
N ILE A 130 11.45 -3.28 9.83
CA ILE A 130 10.30 -2.44 10.18
C ILE A 130 9.18 -3.36 10.66
N ASP A 131 8.61 -3.02 11.83
CA ASP A 131 7.48 -3.76 12.39
C ASP A 131 6.26 -3.67 11.47
N LEU A 132 5.59 -4.79 11.28
CA LEU A 132 4.36 -4.85 10.52
C LEU A 132 3.19 -4.32 11.36
N PRO A 133 2.27 -3.54 10.78
CA PRO A 133 1.02 -3.21 11.44
C PRO A 133 0.19 -4.48 11.67
N ASP A 134 -0.76 -4.38 12.61
CA ASP A 134 -1.72 -5.45 12.85
C ASP A 134 -2.60 -5.69 11.61
N LEU A 135 -2.81 -6.96 11.30
CA LEU A 135 -3.78 -7.37 10.29
C LEU A 135 -5.18 -6.87 10.69
N PRO A 136 -5.97 -6.33 9.74
CA PRO A 136 -7.39 -6.09 10.00
C PRO A 136 -8.04 -7.44 10.34
N GLY A 137 -8.43 -7.63 11.59
CA GLY A 137 -9.05 -8.87 12.06
C GLY A 137 -10.37 -9.14 11.31
N PRO A 138 -10.83 -10.41 11.28
CA PRO A 138 -12.12 -10.73 10.70
C PRO A 138 -13.20 -9.90 11.38
N ARG A 139 -13.97 -9.12 10.61
CA ARG A 139 -15.14 -8.44 11.14
C ARG A 139 -16.09 -9.50 11.69
N ALA A 140 -16.30 -9.49 13.01
CA ALA A 140 -17.42 -10.20 13.61
C ALA A 140 -18.70 -9.70 12.92
N ILE A 141 -19.37 -10.62 12.24
CA ILE A 141 -20.72 -10.46 11.67
C ILE A 141 -21.74 -10.20 12.77
#